data_AF-A0A258B2G6-F1
#
_entry.id   AF-A0A258B2G6-F1
#
_cell.length_a   1.000
_cell.length_b   1.000
_cell.length_c   1.000
_cell.angle_alpha   90.00
_cell.angle_beta   90.00
_cell.angle_gamma   90.00
#
_symmetry.space_group_name_H-M   'P 1'
#
loop_
_entity.id
_entity.type
_entity.pdbx_description
1 polymer ?
#
loop_
_entity_poly.entity_id
_entity_poly.type
_entity_poly.pdbx_seq_one_letter_code
_entity_poly.pdbx_strand_id
1 'polypeptide(L)'
;MPDFPGGFQISKAYKRGECVMEYALCDHCRSQMMEDFSQESKKRLAQYQDEQVTLDRGLESCAVCNASRDEPGMEDFVITGVCEGLGLLHSVMICGKCGDTVQGFISQKTRDTWRRFVDDNFPGPPPMDSLPEPVTDYRTPVPVMSKM
;
A
#
# COMPACT_ATOMS: atom_id res chain seq x y z
N MET A 1 -6.07 17.32 5.31
CA MET A 1 -7.54 17.19 5.46
C MET A 1 -7.87 17.17 6.95
N PRO A 2 -8.22 18.31 7.56
CA PRO A 2 -8.53 18.43 8.99
C PRO A 2 -9.98 18.02 9.36
N ASP A 3 -10.81 17.68 8.37
CA ASP A 3 -12.27 17.69 8.54
C ASP A 3 -12.92 16.33 8.88
N PHE A 4 -12.12 15.28 9.12
CA PHE A 4 -12.63 13.98 9.59
C PHE A 4 -12.29 13.81 11.07
N PRO A 5 -13.29 13.75 11.98
CA PRO A 5 -13.05 13.55 13.41
C PRO A 5 -12.56 12.13 13.76
N GLY A 6 -12.41 11.24 12.77
CA GLY A 6 -11.88 9.89 12.92
C GLY A 6 -10.54 9.71 12.19
N GLY A 7 -9.85 8.62 12.50
CA GLY A 7 -8.60 8.27 11.86
C GLY A 7 -8.73 8.00 10.35
N PHE A 8 -7.58 7.91 9.69
CA PHE A 8 -7.49 7.53 8.29
C PHE A 8 -6.28 6.63 8.07
N GLN A 9 -6.34 5.82 7.02
CA GLN A 9 -5.27 4.93 6.60
C GLN A 9 -4.72 5.42 5.27
N ILE A 10 -3.40 5.61 5.19
CA ILE A 10 -2.67 5.85 3.94
C ILE A 10 -2.02 4.54 3.53
N SER A 11 -2.13 4.18 2.26
CA SER A 11 -1.44 3.04 1.68
C SER A 11 -0.65 3.47 0.45
N LYS A 12 0.59 3.01 0.35
CA LYS A 12 1.51 3.25 -0.76
C LYS A 12 2.05 1.91 -1.25
N ALA A 13 1.84 1.60 -2.52
CA ALA A 13 2.42 0.44 -3.17
C ALA A 13 3.66 0.85 -3.97
N TYR A 14 4.79 0.18 -3.71
CA TYR A 14 6.04 0.36 -4.42
C TYR A 14 6.33 -0.84 -5.31
N LYS A 15 6.80 -0.56 -6.53
CA LYS A 15 7.26 -1.55 -7.50
C LYS A 15 8.55 -1.03 -8.13
N ARG A 16 9.64 -1.81 -7.99
CA ARG A 16 10.97 -1.47 -8.51
C ARG A 16 11.45 -0.06 -8.13
N GLY A 17 11.18 0.34 -6.88
CA GLY A 17 11.56 1.65 -6.34
C GLY A 17 10.58 2.79 -6.64
N GLU A 18 9.57 2.58 -7.48
CA GLU A 18 8.58 3.61 -7.84
C GLU A 18 7.27 3.40 -7.07
N CYS A 19 6.65 4.48 -6.58
CA CYS A 19 5.32 4.41 -5.99
C CYS A 19 4.26 4.39 -7.10
N VAL A 20 3.68 3.21 -7.34
CA VAL A 20 2.74 3.00 -8.45
C VAL A 20 1.27 3.26 -8.08
N MET A 21 0.96 3.25 -6.79
CA MET A 21 -0.38 3.54 -6.29
C MET A 21 -0.29 4.12 -4.88
N GLU A 22 -0.98 5.21 -4.65
CA GLU A 22 -1.19 5.78 -3.32
C GLU A 22 -2.67 6.11 -3.15
N TYR A 23 -3.22 5.78 -2.00
CA TYR A 23 -4.56 6.19 -1.62
C TYR A 23 -4.67 6.39 -0.11
N ALA A 24 -5.66 7.19 0.29
CA ALA A 24 -6.03 7.37 1.67
C ALA A 24 -7.52 7.03 1.85
N LEU A 25 -7.84 6.27 2.90
CA LEU A 25 -9.22 5.94 3.29
C LEU A 25 -9.48 6.48 4.69
N CYS A 26 -10.54 7.26 4.86
CA CYS A 26 -11.02 7.56 6.21
C CYS A 26 -11.59 6.30 6.86
N ASP A 27 -11.65 6.29 8.20
CA ASP A 27 -12.12 5.13 8.95
C ASP A 27 -13.54 4.69 8.56
N HIS A 28 -14.41 5.64 8.19
CA HIS A 28 -15.76 5.35 7.70
C HIS A 28 -15.74 4.55 6.39
N CYS A 29 -15.02 5.02 5.37
CA CYS A 29 -14.90 4.33 4.08
C CYS A 29 -14.26 2.94 4.26
N ARG A 30 -13.22 2.85 5.10
CA ARG A 30 -12.56 1.58 5.42
C ARG A 30 -13.55 0.59 6.05
N SER A 31 -14.33 1.05 7.03
CA SER A 31 -15.29 0.20 7.76
C SER A 31 -16.40 -0.31 6.85
N GLN A 32 -17.01 0.57 6.03
CA GLN A 32 -18.03 0.17 5.05
C GLN A 32 -17.50 -0.87 4.06
N MET A 33 -16.30 -0.65 3.53
CA MET A 33 -15.67 -1.59 2.61
C MET A 33 -15.36 -2.93 3.29
N MET A 34 -14.96 -2.94 4.56
CA MET A 34 -14.77 -4.16 5.32
C MET A 34 -16.09 -4.89 5.60
N GLU A 35 -17.22 -4.20 5.76
CA GLU A 35 -18.52 -4.84 5.99
C GLU A 35 -18.90 -5.80 4.86
N ASP A 36 -18.60 -5.43 3.61
CA ASP A 36 -18.89 -6.21 2.41
C ASP A 36 -18.01 -7.47 2.24
N PHE A 37 -16.95 -7.61 3.05
CA PHE A 37 -16.12 -8.80 3.04
C PHE A 37 -16.88 -10.00 3.62
N SER A 38 -16.65 -11.19 3.07
CA SER A 38 -17.24 -12.42 3.63
C SER A 38 -16.75 -12.65 5.06
N GLN A 39 -17.61 -13.22 5.91
CA GLN A 39 -17.25 -13.57 7.30
C GLN A 39 -16.05 -14.51 7.36
N GLU A 40 -15.93 -15.43 6.38
CA GLU A 40 -14.81 -16.34 6.26
C GLU A 40 -13.49 -15.62 5.93
N SER A 41 -13.50 -14.63 5.03
CA SER A 41 -12.32 -13.81 4.74
C SER A 41 -11.94 -12.91 5.92
N LYS A 42 -12.92 -12.34 6.64
CA LYS A 42 -12.66 -11.59 7.89
C LYS A 42 -11.94 -12.44 8.93
N LYS A 43 -12.43 -13.66 9.16
CA LYS A 43 -11.82 -14.59 10.12
C LYS A 43 -10.40 -15.00 9.72
N ARG A 44 -10.18 -15.36 8.45
CA ARG A 44 -8.85 -15.75 7.94
C ARG A 44 -7.84 -14.60 8.03
N LEU A 45 -8.24 -13.38 7.67
CA LEU A 45 -7.39 -12.21 7.78
C LEU A 45 -7.05 -11.87 9.23
N ALA A 46 -8.04 -11.90 10.12
CA ALA A 46 -7.82 -11.64 11.55
C ALA A 46 -6.86 -12.68 12.16
N GLN A 47 -7.05 -13.96 11.85
CA GLN A 47 -6.16 -15.02 12.32
C GLN A 47 -4.73 -14.86 11.78
N TYR A 48 -4.58 -14.59 10.48
CA TYR A 48 -3.26 -14.36 9.89
C TYR A 48 -2.56 -13.14 10.50
N GLN A 49 -3.32 -12.07 10.75
CA GLN A 49 -2.79 -10.87 11.39
C GLN A 49 -2.29 -11.17 12.81
N ASP A 50 -3.05 -11.92 13.60
CA ASP A 50 -2.69 -12.28 14.98
C ASP A 50 -1.49 -13.24 15.05
N GLU A 51 -1.42 -14.22 14.14
CA GLU A 51 -0.40 -15.26 14.16
C GLU A 51 0.92 -14.87 13.48
N GLN A 52 0.87 -14.03 12.44
CA GLN A 52 2.00 -13.85 11.51
C GLN A 52 2.48 -12.40 11.38
N VAL A 53 1.71 -11.40 11.83
CA VAL A 53 2.06 -9.99 11.65
C VAL A 53 2.63 -9.42 12.95
N THR A 54 3.89 -8.99 12.92
CA THR A 54 4.51 -8.22 13.99
C THR A 54 4.48 -6.74 13.65
N LEU A 55 3.69 -5.99 14.40
CA LEU A 55 3.38 -4.58 14.15
C LEU A 55 4.51 -3.61 14.58
N ASP A 56 5.42 -4.04 15.45
CA ASP A 56 6.51 -3.21 15.98
C ASP A 56 7.67 -2.96 14.99
N ARG A 57 7.64 -3.61 13.82
CA ARG A 57 8.72 -3.54 12.82
C ARG A 57 8.76 -2.26 11.99
N GLY A 58 7.68 -1.47 12.05
CA GLY A 58 7.61 -0.18 11.36
C GLY A 58 7.67 -0.30 9.83
N LEU A 59 8.45 0.58 9.20
CA LEU A 59 8.55 0.75 7.74
C LEU A 59 9.83 0.20 7.11
N GLU A 60 10.75 -0.27 7.94
CA GLU A 60 12.10 -0.68 7.52
C GLU A 60 12.19 -2.20 7.26
N SER A 61 11.24 -2.96 7.77
CA SER A 61 11.21 -4.42 7.63
C SER A 61 9.79 -4.93 7.42
N CYS A 62 9.66 -6.03 6.70
CA CYS A 62 8.39 -6.72 6.51
C CYS A 62 7.82 -7.20 7.84
N ALA A 63 6.58 -6.81 8.14
CA ALA A 63 5.86 -7.18 9.35
C ALA A 63 5.62 -8.69 9.47
N VAL A 64 5.69 -9.43 8.36
CA VAL A 64 5.53 -10.89 8.33
C VAL A 64 6.89 -11.58 8.39
N CYS A 65 7.70 -11.50 7.35
CA CYS A 65 8.94 -12.29 7.24
C CYS A 65 10.21 -11.63 7.80
N ASN A 66 10.11 -10.38 8.30
CA ASN A 66 11.22 -9.59 8.84
C ASN A 66 12.33 -9.21 7.85
N ALA A 67 12.16 -9.50 6.56
CA ALA A 67 13.09 -9.06 5.53
C ALA A 67 13.14 -7.53 5.47
N SER A 68 14.35 -6.97 5.46
CA SER A 68 14.56 -5.52 5.40
C SER A 68 14.18 -4.95 4.04
N ARG A 69 13.72 -3.69 4.05
CA ARG A 69 13.39 -2.91 2.85
C ARG A 69 14.57 -2.78 1.88
N ASP A 70 15.79 -2.76 2.40
CA ASP A 70 17.01 -2.53 1.62
C ASP A 70 17.69 -3.85 1.17
N GLU A 71 17.08 -5.01 1.44
CA GLU A 71 17.63 -6.30 1.01
C GLU A 71 17.52 -6.51 -0.51
N PRO A 72 18.50 -7.21 -1.14
CA PRO A 72 18.42 -7.59 -2.54
C PRO A 72 17.14 -8.36 -2.86
N GLY A 73 16.42 -7.94 -3.90
CA GLY A 73 15.13 -8.53 -4.31
C GLY A 73 13.91 -7.96 -3.59
N MET A 74 14.08 -6.93 -2.75
CA MET A 74 13.00 -6.16 -2.14
C MET A 74 12.52 -5.02 -3.06
N GLU A 75 12.10 -5.37 -4.27
CA GLU A 75 11.63 -4.40 -5.27
C GLU A 75 10.16 -4.03 -5.09
N ASP A 76 9.40 -4.90 -4.44
CA ASP A 76 7.96 -4.82 -4.32
C ASP A 76 7.54 -4.86 -2.85
N PHE A 77 6.84 -3.84 -2.40
CA PHE A 77 6.27 -3.80 -1.05
C PHE A 77 5.14 -2.79 -0.96
N VAL A 78 4.30 -2.95 0.06
CA VAL A 78 3.25 -1.98 0.42
C VAL A 78 3.55 -1.45 1.80
N ILE A 79 3.49 -0.13 1.94
CA ILE A 79 3.53 0.56 3.22
C ILE A 79 2.12 1.04 3.55
N THR A 80 1.68 0.79 4.78
CA THR A 80 0.41 1.28 5.31
C THR A 80 0.67 2.08 6.59
N GLY A 81 0.13 3.28 6.66
CA GLY A 81 0.14 4.13 7.86
C GLY A 81 -1.28 4.37 8.35
N VAL A 82 -1.50 4.27 9.66
CA VAL A 82 -2.73 4.66 10.35
C VAL A 82 -2.47 5.99 11.04
N CYS A 83 -3.27 6.99 10.72
CA CYS A 83 -3.10 8.37 11.14
C CYS A 83 -4.34 8.91 11.84
N GLU A 84 -4.15 9.87 12.73
CA GLU A 84 -5.21 10.69 13.33
C GLU A 84 -4.76 12.15 13.32
N GLY A 85 -5.53 13.02 12.68
CA GLY A 85 -5.11 14.39 12.41
C GLY A 85 -3.78 14.45 11.64
N LEU A 86 -2.73 14.95 12.29
CA LEU A 86 -1.36 15.01 11.75
C LEU A 86 -0.42 13.94 12.33
N GLY A 87 -0.91 13.12 13.27
CA GLY A 87 -0.12 12.08 13.92
C GLY A 87 -0.16 10.76 13.15
N LEU A 88 1.01 10.15 12.93
CA LEU A 88 1.12 8.75 12.51
C LEU A 88 1.06 7.88 13.78
N LEU A 89 -0.05 7.17 13.96
CA LEU A 89 -0.27 6.31 15.13
C LEU A 89 0.41 4.95 14.95
N HIS A 90 0.35 4.42 13.74
CA HIS A 90 0.89 3.11 13.42
C HIS A 90 1.34 3.01 11.99
N SER A 91 2.33 2.17 11.71
CA SER A 91 2.85 1.99 10.37
C SER A 91 3.41 0.60 10.17
N VAL A 92 3.13 0.01 9.01
CA VAL A 92 3.51 -1.36 8.68
C VAL A 92 3.99 -1.45 7.25
N MET A 93 5.00 -2.28 7.01
CA MET A 93 5.44 -2.67 5.66
C MET A 93 5.15 -4.16 5.43
N ILE A 94 4.65 -4.51 4.25
CA ILE A 94 4.48 -5.90 3.79
C ILE A 94 5.19 -6.05 2.45
N CYS A 95 6.17 -6.97 2.35
CA CYS A 95 6.85 -7.25 1.09
C CYS A 95 5.93 -7.96 0.09
N GLY A 96 6.25 -7.90 -1.21
CA GLY A 96 5.45 -8.48 -2.28
C GLY A 96 5.17 -9.97 -2.06
N LYS A 97 6.17 -10.75 -1.65
CA LYS A 97 6.03 -12.19 -1.35
C LYS A 97 4.97 -12.47 -0.28
N CYS A 98 4.98 -11.70 0.81
CA CYS A 98 3.99 -11.84 1.88
C CYS A 98 2.64 -11.26 1.46
N GLY A 99 2.62 -10.17 0.68
CA GLY A 99 1.42 -9.59 0.09
C GLY A 99 0.66 -10.57 -0.81
N ASP A 100 1.36 -11.32 -1.65
CA ASP A 100 0.77 -12.36 -2.51
C ASP A 100 0.11 -13.47 -1.68
N THR A 101 0.71 -13.81 -0.53
CA THR A 101 0.15 -14.79 0.42
C THR A 101 -1.15 -14.25 1.02
N VAL A 102 -1.17 -12.98 1.44
CA VAL A 102 -2.38 -12.30 1.95
C VAL A 102 -3.47 -12.23 0.88
N GLN A 103 -3.11 -11.95 -0.38
CA GLN A 103 -4.06 -11.99 -1.50
C GLN A 103 -4.63 -13.39 -1.76
N GLY A 104 -3.92 -14.45 -1.37
CA GLY A 104 -4.41 -15.82 -1.39
C GLY A 104 -5.54 -16.08 -0.39
N PHE A 105 -5.57 -15.37 0.75
CA PHE A 105 -6.60 -15.55 1.79
C PHE A 105 -7.92 -14.82 1.50
N ILE A 106 -7.89 -13.80 0.65
CA ILE A 106 -9.09 -13.04 0.28
C ILE A 106 -9.88 -13.75 -0.82
N SER A 107 -11.19 -13.93 -0.57
CA SER A 107 -12.12 -14.52 -1.53
C SER A 107 -12.19 -13.69 -2.82
N GLN A 108 -12.63 -14.29 -3.93
CA GLN A 108 -12.91 -13.53 -5.17
C GLN A 108 -13.89 -12.39 -4.90
N LYS A 109 -14.94 -12.62 -4.11
CA LYS A 109 -15.89 -11.58 -3.70
C LYS A 109 -15.19 -10.38 -3.05
N THR A 110 -14.26 -10.62 -2.13
CA THR A 110 -13.50 -9.57 -1.44
C THR A 110 -12.60 -8.77 -2.40
N ARG A 111 -11.96 -9.44 -3.36
CA ARG A 111 -11.17 -8.80 -4.41
C ARG A 111 -12.04 -7.94 -5.33
N ASP A 112 -13.20 -8.44 -5.72
CA ASP A 112 -14.14 -7.72 -6.58
C ASP A 112 -14.73 -6.49 -5.88
N THR A 113 -15.10 -6.62 -4.59
CA THR A 113 -15.54 -5.48 -3.78
C THR A 113 -14.45 -4.40 -3.70
N TRP A 114 -13.21 -4.79 -3.41
CA TRP A 114 -12.08 -3.86 -3.38
C TRP A 114 -11.88 -3.18 -4.74
N ARG A 115 -11.88 -3.97 -5.82
CA ARG A 115 -11.70 -3.45 -7.18
C ARG A 115 -12.80 -2.45 -7.56
N ARG A 116 -14.07 -2.77 -7.31
CA ARG A 116 -15.19 -1.85 -7.57
C ARG A 116 -15.05 -0.56 -6.78
N PHE A 117 -14.72 -0.67 -5.49
CA PHE A 117 -14.48 0.51 -4.67
C PHE A 117 -13.38 1.39 -5.27
N VAL A 118 -12.28 0.78 -5.73
CA VAL A 118 -11.20 1.53 -6.40
C VAL A 118 -11.68 2.18 -7.69
N ASP A 119 -12.34 1.42 -8.56
CA ASP A 119 -12.84 1.90 -9.85
C ASP A 119 -13.85 3.05 -9.68
N ASP A 120 -14.69 2.99 -8.64
CA ASP A 120 -15.75 3.98 -8.37
C ASP A 120 -15.23 5.26 -7.68
N ASN A 121 -14.14 5.17 -6.91
CA ASN A 121 -13.65 6.28 -6.06
C ASN A 121 -12.31 6.86 -6.50
N PHE A 122 -11.47 6.10 -7.20
CA PHE A 122 -10.16 6.53 -7.68
C PHE A 122 -10.13 6.41 -9.21
N PRO A 123 -10.44 7.49 -9.94
CA PRO A 123 -10.28 7.48 -11.38
C PRO A 123 -8.82 7.14 -11.68
N GLY A 124 -8.63 6.03 -12.38
CA GLY A 124 -7.31 5.53 -12.75
C GLY A 124 -6.54 6.53 -13.62
N PRO A 125 -5.30 6.19 -14.01
CA PRO A 125 -4.55 7.02 -14.93
C PRO A 125 -5.39 7.28 -16.20
N PRO A 126 -5.28 8.48 -16.80
CA PRO A 126 -6.01 8.79 -18.00
C PRO A 126 -5.60 7.83 -19.13
N PRO A 127 -6.47 7.58 -20.12
CA PRO A 127 -6.22 6.58 -21.14
C PRO A 127 -4.94 6.87 -21.93
N MET A 128 -4.30 5.82 -22.44
CA MET A 128 -2.95 5.90 -23.04
C MET A 128 -2.81 6.94 -24.16
N ASP A 129 -3.87 7.17 -24.92
CA ASP A 129 -3.98 8.14 -26.01
C ASP A 129 -4.04 9.60 -25.53
N SER A 130 -4.24 9.82 -24.24
CA SER A 130 -4.25 11.14 -23.59
C SER A 130 -3.00 11.42 -22.74
N LEU A 131 -2.09 10.45 -22.64
CA LEU A 131 -0.82 10.64 -21.95
C LEU A 131 0.13 11.46 -22.84
N PRO A 132 0.92 12.39 -22.27
CA PRO A 132 1.95 13.06 -23.03
C PRO A 132 2.99 12.05 -23.54
N GLU A 133 3.44 12.25 -24.78
CA GLU A 133 4.54 11.47 -25.36
C GLU A 133 5.74 11.51 -24.40
N PRO A 134 6.38 10.36 -24.10
CA PRO A 134 7.53 10.32 -23.22
C PRO A 134 8.64 11.21 -23.79
N VAL A 135 9.03 12.23 -23.03
CA VAL A 135 10.12 13.13 -23.42
C VAL A 135 11.41 12.28 -23.45
N THR A 136 12.01 12.13 -24.62
CA THR A 136 13.20 11.28 -24.85
C THR A 136 14.49 11.84 -24.25
N ASP A 137 14.44 13.00 -23.60
CA ASP A 137 15.61 13.67 -23.02
C ASP A 137 15.86 13.14 -21.60
N TYR A 138 16.50 11.95 -21.54
CA TYR A 138 17.11 11.47 -20.31
C TYR A 138 18.13 12.50 -19.86
N ARG A 139 17.85 13.12 -18.70
CA ARG A 139 18.73 14.01 -17.94
C ARG A 139 20.21 13.72 -18.21
N THR A 140 20.91 14.69 -18.77
CA THR A 140 22.37 14.72 -18.82
C THR A 140 22.92 14.34 -17.44
N PRO A 141 23.81 13.34 -17.32
CA PRO A 141 24.35 12.95 -16.03
C PRO A 141 24.96 14.17 -15.34
N VAL A 142 24.50 14.47 -14.13
CA VAL A 142 25.08 15.53 -13.29
C VAL A 142 26.53 15.14 -13.00
N PRO A 143 27.53 15.96 -13.38
CA PRO A 143 28.91 15.63 -13.11
C PRO A 143 29.14 15.59 -11.60
N VAL A 144 29.60 14.44 -11.11
CA VAL A 144 30.04 14.26 -9.73
C VAL A 144 31.29 15.13 -9.54
N MET A 145 31.16 16.25 -8.81
CA MET A 145 32.33 17.02 -8.41
C MET A 145 33.14 16.19 -7.42
N SER A 146 34.29 15.69 -7.87
CA SER A 146 35.31 15.13 -6.98
C SER A 146 35.86 16.25 -6.12
N LYS A 147 35.70 16.11 -4.80
CA LYS A 147 36.37 17.00 -3.83
C LYS A 147 37.89 16.74 -3.91
N MET A 148 38.66 17.81 -4.10
CA MET A 148 40.08 17.88 -3.74
C MET A 148 40.23 18.04 -2.23
#